data_AF-F0FWG9-F1
#
_entry.id   AF-F0FWG9-F1
#
_cell.length_a   1.000
_cell.length_b   1.000
_cell.length_c   1.000
_cell.angle_alpha   90.00
_cell.angle_beta   90.00
_cell.angle_gamma   90.00
#
_symmetry.space_group_name_H-M   'P 1'
#
loop_
_entity.id
_entity.type
_entity.pdbx_description
1 polymer ?
#
loop_
_entity_poly.entity_id
_entity_poly.type
_entity_poly.pdbx_seq_one_letter_code
_entity_poly.pdbx_strand_id
1 'polypeptide(L)'
;MSVTVPTPVAPAPLAPNEPIACDLFCTVIDNFGDIGVCWRLARQLAHEHGWQVRLFVDDLHTFVRLLPGVDPDATRQTIDGIAIEHWHAQIGDTLEIADVVIEAFACELPAAYLAAMARRARRPVWINLEYLSAEDWVADFHLRPSPHPRYPLLKTFFFPGLSAGTGGVLKERDLDARRAAFEADAEARAAWWRRAT
;
A
#
# COMPACT_ATOMS: atom_id res chain seq x y z
N MET A 1 39.22 6.73 -13.61
CA MET A 1 38.89 6.89 -12.17
C MET A 1 37.64 6.06 -11.90
N SER A 2 37.79 4.87 -11.29
CA SER A 2 36.65 4.03 -10.95
C SER A 2 35.87 4.67 -9.81
N VAL A 3 34.63 5.08 -10.08
CA VAL A 3 33.71 5.54 -9.05
C VAL A 3 33.17 4.30 -8.35
N THR A 4 33.70 4.01 -7.16
CA THR A 4 33.19 2.98 -6.28
C THR A 4 31.81 3.43 -5.78
N VAL A 5 30.75 2.82 -6.31
CA VAL A 5 29.39 3.02 -5.77
C VAL A 5 29.37 2.38 -4.37
N PRO A 6 29.08 3.14 -3.30
CA PRO A 6 29.04 2.57 -1.97
C PRO A 6 27.93 1.53 -1.91
N THR A 7 28.28 0.32 -1.45
CA THR A 7 27.32 -0.75 -1.19
C THR A 7 26.32 -0.23 -0.15
N PRO A 8 25.00 -0.27 -0.43
CA PRO A 8 24.01 0.22 0.53
C PRO A 8 24.11 -0.59 1.82
N VAL A 9 24.43 0.10 2.93
CA VAL A 9 24.38 -0.49 4.26
C VAL A 9 22.92 -0.87 4.54
N ALA A 10 22.69 -2.15 4.85
CA ALA A 10 21.38 -2.65 5.21
C ALA A 10 20.85 -1.89 6.44
N PRO A 11 19.59 -1.44 6.45
CA PRO A 11 19.01 -0.78 7.62
C PRO A 11 19.08 -1.70 8.84
N ALA A 12 19.27 -1.11 10.02
CA ALA A 12 19.21 -1.85 11.28
C ALA A 12 17.87 -2.60 11.40
N PRO A 13 17.85 -3.86 11.88
CA PRO A 13 16.61 -4.61 12.02
C PRO A 13 15.69 -3.98 13.07
N LEU A 14 14.37 -4.19 12.91
CA LEU A 14 13.36 -3.86 13.91
C LEU A 14 13.63 -4.61 15.22
N ALA A 15 13.19 -4.04 16.35
CA ALA A 15 13.21 -4.79 17.60
C ALA A 15 12.28 -6.02 17.51
N PRO A 16 12.56 -7.11 18.22
CA PRO A 16 11.67 -8.27 18.26
C PRO A 16 10.25 -7.83 18.69
N ASN A 17 9.24 -8.23 17.92
CA ASN A 17 7.82 -7.91 18.11
C ASN A 17 7.43 -6.43 17.94
N GLU A 18 8.32 -5.57 17.42
CA GLU A 18 7.92 -4.24 16.97
C GLU A 18 7.08 -4.37 15.68
N PRO A 19 5.83 -3.87 15.66
CA PRO A 19 5.01 -3.95 14.47
C PRO A 19 5.60 -3.09 13.36
N ILE A 20 5.59 -3.61 12.13
CA ILE A 20 6.07 -2.88 10.96
C ILE A 20 5.11 -1.73 10.69
N ALA A 21 5.61 -0.49 10.73
CA ALA A 21 4.86 0.67 10.27
C ALA A 21 4.88 0.74 8.74
N CYS A 22 3.74 1.01 8.12
CA CYS A 22 3.59 1.11 6.67
C CYS A 22 2.77 2.33 6.28
N ASP A 23 3.35 3.18 5.44
CA ASP A 23 2.66 4.29 4.80
C ASP A 23 2.37 3.92 3.35
N LEU A 24 1.08 3.79 3.03
CA LEU A 24 0.58 3.47 1.70
C LEU A 24 -0.05 4.73 1.10
N PHE A 25 0.50 5.19 0.00
CA PHE A 25 0.09 6.39 -0.71
C PHE A 25 -0.72 6.01 -1.94
N CYS A 26 -1.94 6.54 -2.05
CA CYS A 26 -2.87 6.31 -3.14
C CYS A 26 -3.39 7.64 -3.69
N THR A 27 -3.03 7.95 -4.93
CA THR A 27 -3.71 8.98 -5.73
C THR A 27 -4.80 8.31 -6.54
N VAL A 28 -6.04 8.77 -6.41
CA VAL A 28 -7.20 8.18 -7.06
C VAL A 28 -7.29 8.70 -8.50
N ILE A 29 -6.75 7.92 -9.44
CA ILE A 29 -6.79 8.25 -10.87
C ILE A 29 -7.82 7.38 -11.59
N ASP A 30 -7.78 6.06 -11.37
CA ASP A 30 -8.74 5.12 -11.95
C ASP A 30 -9.95 4.86 -11.03
N ASN A 31 -10.67 5.94 -10.66
CA ASN A 31 -11.88 5.92 -9.83
C ASN A 31 -11.78 4.94 -8.63
N PHE A 32 -12.38 3.76 -8.74
CA PHE A 32 -12.43 2.78 -7.65
C PHE A 32 -11.31 1.73 -7.69
N GLY A 33 -10.59 1.62 -8.81
CA GLY A 33 -9.53 0.63 -9.00
C GLY A 33 -8.39 0.84 -8.02
N ASP A 34 -7.78 2.02 -8.07
CA ASP A 34 -6.59 2.34 -7.27
C ASP A 34 -6.86 2.24 -5.77
N ILE A 35 -7.88 2.97 -5.31
CA ILE A 35 -8.26 2.98 -3.90
C ILE A 35 -8.79 1.63 -3.43
N GLY A 36 -9.48 0.87 -4.29
CA GLY A 36 -9.95 -0.47 -3.97
C GLY A 36 -8.81 -1.45 -3.73
N VAL A 37 -7.77 -1.40 -4.58
CA VAL A 37 -6.55 -2.20 -4.41
C VAL A 37 -5.78 -1.77 -3.16
N CYS A 38 -5.57 -0.46 -2.98
CA CYS A 38 -4.84 0.07 -1.83
C CYS A 38 -5.54 -0.26 -0.50
N TRP A 39 -6.86 -0.10 -0.44
CA TRP A 39 -7.64 -0.45 0.75
C TRP A 39 -7.58 -1.95 1.06
N ARG A 40 -7.72 -2.81 0.04
CA ARG A 40 -7.61 -4.26 0.21
C ARG A 40 -6.22 -4.66 0.73
N LEU A 41 -5.16 -4.10 0.16
CA LEU A 41 -3.78 -4.32 0.62
C LEU A 41 -3.59 -3.84 2.06
N ALA A 42 -4.04 -2.63 2.40
CA ALA A 42 -3.94 -2.08 3.75
C ALA A 42 -4.59 -3.00 4.80
N ARG A 43 -5.80 -3.49 4.51
CA ARG A 43 -6.50 -4.46 5.37
C ARG A 43 -5.75 -5.76 5.52
N GLN A 44 -5.21 -6.31 4.43
CA GLN A 44 -4.49 -7.56 4.50
C GLN A 44 -3.20 -7.41 5.34
N LEU A 45 -2.42 -6.34 5.13
CA LEU A 45 -1.22 -6.05 5.91
C LEU A 45 -1.54 -5.85 7.40
N ALA A 46 -2.61 -5.10 7.72
CA ALA A 46 -3.01 -4.87 9.10
C ALA A 46 -3.50 -6.15 9.79
N HIS A 47 -4.46 -6.85 9.19
CA HIS A 47 -5.15 -7.96 9.86
C HIS A 47 -4.44 -9.30 9.77
N GLU A 48 -3.76 -9.61 8.65
CA GLU A 48 -3.12 -10.91 8.47
C GLU A 48 -1.62 -10.90 8.82
N HIS A 49 -1.01 -9.71 8.86
CA HIS A 49 0.42 -9.54 9.12
C HIS A 49 0.74 -8.64 10.33
N GLY A 50 -0.26 -8.00 10.95
CA GLY A 50 -0.08 -7.20 12.16
C GLY A 50 0.68 -5.89 11.93
N TRP A 51 0.69 -5.37 10.70
CA TRP A 51 1.36 -4.12 10.38
C TRP A 51 0.54 -2.93 10.87
N GLN A 52 1.22 -1.84 11.25
CA GLN A 52 0.57 -0.56 11.52
C GLN A 52 0.48 0.23 10.22
N VAL A 53 -0.71 0.27 9.62
CA VAL A 53 -0.90 0.88 8.30
C VAL A 53 -1.51 2.28 8.42
N ARG A 54 -0.90 3.25 7.75
CA ARG A 54 -1.52 4.53 7.38
C ARG A 54 -1.74 4.56 5.87
N LEU A 55 -2.98 4.83 5.47
CA LEU A 55 -3.39 4.98 4.07
C LEU A 55 -3.64 6.46 3.78
N PHE A 56 -2.78 7.05 2.95
CA PHE A 56 -2.92 8.40 2.45
C PHE A 56 -3.72 8.38 1.15
N VAL A 57 -4.82 9.15 1.10
CA VAL A 57 -5.74 9.21 -0.05
C VAL A 57 -5.97 10.67 -0.41
N ASP A 58 -5.91 11.03 -1.68
CA ASP A 58 -6.16 12.39 -2.17
C ASP A 58 -7.65 12.70 -2.38
N ASP A 59 -8.45 11.70 -2.78
CA ASP A 59 -9.90 11.81 -2.94
C ASP A 59 -10.67 10.85 -2.03
N LEU A 60 -11.01 11.34 -0.83
CA LEU A 60 -11.85 10.59 0.10
C LEU A 60 -13.32 10.47 -0.38
N HIS A 61 -13.82 11.35 -1.25
CA HIS A 61 -15.19 11.27 -1.74
C HIS A 61 -15.39 10.03 -2.61
N THR A 62 -14.41 9.70 -3.45
CA THR A 62 -14.42 8.43 -4.19
C THR A 62 -14.32 7.23 -3.24
N PHE A 63 -13.51 7.33 -2.19
CA PHE A 63 -13.35 6.25 -1.22
C PHE A 63 -14.65 5.92 -0.46
N VAL A 64 -15.46 6.92 -0.08
CA VAL A 64 -16.77 6.73 0.59
C VAL A 64 -17.68 5.76 -0.18
N ARG A 65 -17.59 5.73 -1.51
CA ARG A 65 -18.42 4.84 -2.34
C ARG A 65 -18.06 3.36 -2.17
N LEU A 66 -16.80 3.06 -1.86
CA LEU A 66 -16.34 1.71 -1.55
C LEU A 66 -16.49 1.36 -0.07
N LEU A 67 -16.33 2.37 0.80
CA LEU A 67 -16.42 2.22 2.24
C LEU A 67 -17.29 3.34 2.83
N PRO A 68 -18.62 3.14 2.92
CA PRO A 68 -19.55 4.18 3.37
C PRO A 68 -19.31 4.74 4.79
N GLY A 69 -18.46 4.08 5.58
CA GLY A 69 -18.06 4.56 6.91
C GLY A 69 -16.94 5.60 6.90
N VAL A 70 -16.37 5.94 5.74
CA VAL A 70 -15.38 7.01 5.59
C VAL A 70 -16.08 8.37 5.73
N ASP A 71 -15.49 9.26 6.53
CA ASP A 71 -15.85 10.68 6.56
C ASP A 71 -15.00 11.41 5.51
N PRO A 72 -15.59 11.95 4.42
CA PRO A 72 -14.83 12.60 3.36
C PRO A 72 -14.21 13.95 3.77
N ASP A 73 -14.70 14.56 4.86
CA ASP A 73 -14.23 15.88 5.32
C ASP A 73 -13.18 15.76 6.43
N ALA A 74 -12.98 14.56 6.98
CA ALA A 74 -11.99 14.32 8.03
C ALA A 74 -10.57 14.30 7.47
N THR A 75 -9.69 15.15 8.02
CA THR A 75 -8.26 15.16 7.68
C THR A 75 -7.55 13.88 8.08
N ARG A 76 -7.99 13.25 9.18
CA ARG A 76 -7.53 11.95 9.66
C ARG A 76 -8.66 11.21 10.35
N GLN A 77 -8.74 9.90 10.10
CA GLN A 77 -9.70 9.00 10.73
C GLN A 77 -9.11 7.59 10.88
N THR A 78 -9.83 6.70 11.53
CA THR A 78 -9.40 5.29 11.68
C THR A 78 -10.58 4.37 11.44
N ILE A 79 -10.42 3.43 10.52
CA ILE A 79 -11.42 2.42 10.18
C ILE A 79 -10.74 1.07 10.14
N ASP A 80 -11.34 0.05 10.74
CA ASP A 80 -10.78 -1.31 10.85
C ASP A 80 -9.34 -1.33 11.41
N GLY A 81 -9.01 -0.40 12.31
CA GLY A 81 -7.67 -0.28 12.89
C GLY A 81 -6.60 0.30 11.95
N ILE A 82 -7.00 0.79 10.77
CA ILE A 82 -6.14 1.44 9.77
C ILE A 82 -6.38 2.93 9.84
N ALA A 83 -5.31 3.71 9.99
CA ALA A 83 -5.39 5.16 9.92
C ALA A 83 -5.53 5.59 8.46
N ILE A 84 -6.49 6.45 8.19
CA ILE A 84 -6.74 7.03 6.87
C ILE A 84 -6.50 8.53 6.99
N GLU A 85 -5.65 9.07 6.12
CA GLU A 85 -5.26 10.47 6.12
C GLU A 85 -5.52 11.09 4.75
N HIS A 86 -6.12 12.28 4.75
CA HIS A 86 -6.33 13.04 3.52
C HIS A 86 -5.00 13.66 3.08
N TRP A 87 -4.55 13.32 1.88
CA TRP A 87 -3.23 13.67 1.33
C TRP A 87 -2.91 15.18 1.36
N HIS A 88 -3.94 16.04 1.31
CA HIS A 88 -3.81 17.50 1.30
C HIS A 88 -3.89 18.17 2.67
N ALA A 89 -4.15 17.42 3.75
CA ALA A 89 -4.00 17.97 5.09
C ALA A 89 -2.54 18.34 5.29
N GLN A 90 -2.28 19.60 5.69
CA GLN A 90 -0.93 20.10 5.94
C GLN A 90 -0.16 19.07 6.74
N ILE A 91 0.88 18.54 6.12
CA ILE A 91 1.82 17.65 6.78
C ILE A 91 2.37 18.46 7.96
N GLY A 92 1.89 18.14 9.17
CA GLY A 92 2.19 18.90 10.38
C GLY A 92 3.70 18.96 10.66
N ASP A 93 4.08 19.80 11.63
CA ASP A 93 5.47 20.15 11.94
C ASP A 93 6.38 18.97 12.38
N THR A 94 5.87 17.73 12.41
CA THR A 94 6.66 16.51 12.58
C THR A 94 6.16 15.38 11.68
N LEU A 95 6.85 15.14 10.56
CA LEU A 95 6.66 13.98 9.69
C LEU A 95 7.23 12.72 10.34
N GLU A 96 6.35 11.85 10.83
CA GLU A 96 6.75 10.48 11.17
C GLU A 96 6.76 9.63 9.90
N ILE A 97 7.91 8.99 9.61
CA ILE A 97 8.10 8.15 8.42
C ILE A 97 8.07 6.68 8.84
N ALA A 98 7.20 5.91 8.19
CA ALA A 98 7.06 4.46 8.38
C ALA A 98 8.32 3.65 8.00
N ASP A 99 8.31 2.37 8.35
CA ASP A 99 9.35 1.40 7.98
C ASP A 99 9.30 1.05 6.50
N VAL A 100 8.09 0.93 5.99
CA VAL A 100 7.79 0.67 4.59
C VAL A 100 6.96 1.83 4.07
N VAL A 101 7.35 2.36 2.92
CA VAL A 101 6.61 3.36 2.18
C VAL A 101 6.23 2.75 0.85
N ILE A 102 4.93 2.59 0.60
CA ILE A 102 4.39 2.07 -0.65
C ILE A 102 3.78 3.25 -1.40
N GLU A 103 4.35 3.52 -2.57
CA GLU A 103 3.83 4.44 -3.55
C GLU A 103 2.98 3.62 -4.54
N ALA A 104 1.66 3.81 -4.54
CA ALA A 104 0.80 3.06 -5.44
C ALA A 104 0.66 3.76 -6.79
N PHE A 105 0.80 3.00 -7.87
CA PHE A 105 0.52 3.40 -9.25
C PHE A 105 1.31 4.64 -9.70
N ALA A 106 2.55 4.74 -9.22
CA ALA A 106 3.46 5.86 -9.48
C ALA A 106 2.91 7.24 -9.03
N CYS A 107 2.12 7.29 -7.95
CA CYS A 107 1.71 8.54 -7.34
C CYS A 107 2.90 9.35 -6.80
N GLU A 108 2.94 10.66 -7.02
CA GLU A 108 4.10 11.44 -6.57
C GLU A 108 4.08 11.74 -5.07
N LEU A 109 4.98 11.14 -4.28
CA LEU A 109 5.11 11.46 -2.86
C LEU A 109 5.46 12.95 -2.64
N PRO A 110 4.92 13.62 -1.60
CA PRO A 110 5.23 15.02 -1.32
C PRO A 110 6.73 15.24 -1.09
N ALA A 111 7.29 16.31 -1.64
CA ALA A 111 8.73 16.59 -1.52
C ALA A 111 9.23 16.67 -0.06
N ALA A 112 8.40 17.17 0.84
CA ALA A 112 8.71 17.22 2.28
C ALA A 112 8.80 15.81 2.89
N TYR A 113 7.93 14.89 2.45
CA TYR A 113 7.93 13.50 2.87
C TYR A 113 9.19 12.77 2.38
N LEU A 114 9.56 12.93 1.10
CA LEU A 114 10.81 12.39 0.54
C LEU A 114 12.06 12.92 1.29
N ALA A 115 12.08 14.22 1.60
CA ALA A 115 13.17 14.81 2.37
C ALA A 115 13.24 14.27 3.81
N ALA A 116 12.09 13.95 4.43
CA ALA A 116 12.04 13.30 5.73
C ALA A 116 12.46 11.83 5.67
N MET A 117 12.04 11.06 4.65
CA MET A 117 12.53 9.70 4.40
C MET A 117 14.06 9.65 4.30
N ALA A 118 14.66 10.60 3.59
CA ALA A 118 16.11 10.67 3.40
C ALA A 118 16.89 11.01 4.69
N ARG A 119 16.25 11.69 5.65
CA ARG A 119 16.83 12.06 6.95
C ARG A 119 16.61 11.01 8.04
N ARG A 120 15.69 10.05 7.81
CA ARG A 120 15.39 8.98 8.76
C ARG A 120 16.65 8.17 9.03
N ALA A 121 17.02 8.01 10.31
CA ALA A 121 18.22 7.28 10.72
C ALA A 121 18.24 5.84 10.15
N ARG A 122 17.07 5.19 10.15
CA ARG A 122 16.84 3.92 9.47
C ARG A 122 16.12 4.17 8.15
N ARG A 123 16.81 4.00 7.03
CA ARG A 123 16.23 4.22 5.70
C ARG A 123 15.00 3.31 5.50
N PRO A 124 13.84 3.86 5.11
CA PRO A 124 12.65 3.06 4.88
C PRO A 124 12.82 2.20 3.63
N VAL A 125 12.11 1.08 3.58
CA VAL A 125 11.89 0.34 2.33
C VAL A 125 10.90 1.14 1.50
N TRP A 126 11.28 1.51 0.27
CA TRP A 126 10.40 2.24 -0.62
C TRP A 126 10.01 1.37 -1.81
N ILE A 127 8.71 1.10 -1.93
CA ILE A 127 8.13 0.24 -2.96
C ILE A 127 7.29 1.08 -3.91
N ASN A 128 7.44 0.88 -5.22
CA ASN A 128 6.44 1.28 -6.21
C ASN A 128 5.52 0.10 -6.45
N LEU A 129 4.25 0.18 -6.03
CA LEU A 129 3.26 -0.82 -6.40
C LEU A 129 2.72 -0.47 -7.78
N GLU A 130 2.98 -1.33 -8.75
CA GLU A 130 2.52 -1.14 -10.13
C GLU A 130 1.14 -1.77 -10.35
N TYR A 131 0.52 -1.44 -11.49
CA TYR A 131 -0.68 -2.13 -11.93
C TYR A 131 -0.40 -3.62 -12.21
N LEU A 132 -1.43 -4.43 -12.01
CA LEU A 132 -1.41 -5.83 -12.43
C LEU A 132 -1.24 -5.91 -13.95
N SER A 133 -0.28 -6.71 -14.41
CA SER A 133 -0.17 -7.08 -15.81
C SER A 133 0.08 -8.57 -15.97
N ALA A 134 -0.42 -9.11 -17.09
CA ALA A 134 -0.19 -10.48 -17.52
C ALA A 134 0.90 -10.56 -18.60
N GLU A 135 1.55 -9.45 -18.93
CA GLU A 135 2.63 -9.42 -19.92
C GLU A 135 3.91 -10.04 -19.35
N ASP A 136 4.59 -10.87 -20.14
CA ASP A 136 5.75 -11.64 -19.68
C ASP A 136 6.90 -10.76 -19.17
N TRP A 137 7.04 -9.55 -19.72
CA TRP A 137 8.15 -8.65 -19.37
C TRP A 137 8.08 -8.16 -17.92
N VAL A 138 6.91 -8.17 -17.25
CA VAL A 138 6.83 -7.64 -15.87
C VAL A 138 7.66 -8.43 -14.87
N ALA A 139 7.91 -9.72 -15.12
CA ALA A 139 8.78 -10.53 -14.26
C ALA A 139 10.24 -10.02 -14.29
N ASP A 140 10.70 -9.49 -15.43
CA ASP A 140 12.07 -8.96 -15.56
C ASP A 140 12.26 -7.64 -14.79
N PHE A 141 11.16 -6.93 -14.51
CA PHE A 141 11.15 -5.64 -13.82
C PHE A 141 10.67 -5.72 -12.36
N HIS A 142 10.06 -6.84 -11.95
CA HIS A 142 9.71 -7.09 -10.57
C HIS A 142 10.97 -7.08 -9.67
N LEU A 143 10.87 -6.38 -8.53
CA LEU A 143 11.95 -6.11 -7.57
C LEU A 143 13.16 -5.35 -8.13
N ARG A 144 13.06 -4.71 -9.30
CA ARG A 144 14.16 -3.87 -9.80
C ARG A 144 14.33 -2.62 -8.94
N PRO A 145 15.57 -2.31 -8.52
CA PRO A 145 15.86 -1.07 -7.82
C PRO A 145 16.03 0.10 -8.79
N SER A 146 15.59 1.27 -8.37
CA SER A 146 15.71 2.56 -9.05
C SER A 146 16.23 3.60 -8.06
N PRO A 147 17.52 3.99 -8.14
CA PRO A 147 18.09 5.01 -7.27
C PRO A 147 17.39 6.36 -7.48
N HIS A 148 17.00 7.00 -6.40
CA HIS A 148 16.43 8.34 -6.48
C HIS A 148 17.52 9.35 -6.91
N PRO A 149 17.22 10.31 -7.82
CA PRO A 149 18.23 11.15 -8.45
C PRO A 149 18.94 12.12 -7.50
N ARG A 150 18.30 12.51 -6.39
CA ARG A 150 18.82 13.51 -5.44
C ARG A 150 19.13 12.94 -4.05
N TYR A 151 18.13 12.34 -3.41
CA TYR A 151 18.29 11.72 -2.11
C TYR A 151 18.95 10.34 -2.18
N PRO A 152 19.69 9.93 -1.14
CA PRO A 152 20.12 8.56 -0.98
C PRO A 152 18.88 7.75 -0.59
N LEU A 153 18.01 7.46 -1.54
CA LEU A 153 16.83 6.60 -1.43
C LEU A 153 16.83 5.63 -2.61
N LEU A 154 16.29 4.43 -2.39
CA LEU A 154 16.20 3.38 -3.39
C LEU A 154 14.74 2.97 -3.50
N LYS A 155 14.12 3.24 -4.64
CA LYS A 155 12.76 2.82 -4.94
C LYS A 155 12.80 1.44 -5.60
N THR A 156 12.01 0.50 -5.14
CA THR A 156 11.95 -0.85 -5.69
C THR A 156 10.61 -1.07 -6.38
N PHE A 157 10.63 -1.42 -7.65
CA PHE A 157 9.41 -1.72 -8.40
C PHE A 157 8.81 -3.05 -7.97
N PHE A 158 7.51 -3.08 -7.71
CA PHE A 158 6.75 -4.26 -7.36
C PHE A 158 5.59 -4.41 -8.35
N PHE A 159 5.79 -5.29 -9.33
CA PHE A 159 4.77 -5.65 -10.32
C PHE A 159 3.93 -6.85 -9.84
N PRO A 160 2.63 -6.67 -9.56
CA PRO A 160 1.70 -7.79 -9.43
C PRO A 160 1.58 -8.54 -10.77
N GLY A 161 1.36 -9.85 -10.71
CA GLY A 161 1.26 -10.69 -11.89
C GLY A 161 0.79 -12.10 -11.58
N LEU A 162 0.38 -12.83 -12.61
CA LEU A 162 -0.09 -14.21 -12.50
C LEU A 162 1.03 -15.24 -12.73
N SER A 163 2.13 -14.81 -13.35
CA SER A 163 3.29 -15.65 -13.69
C SER A 163 4.31 -15.70 -12.55
N ALA A 164 5.10 -16.77 -12.52
CA ALA A 164 6.25 -16.86 -11.62
C ALA A 164 7.22 -15.69 -11.86
N GLY A 165 7.90 -15.24 -10.81
CA GLY A 165 8.81 -14.09 -10.88
C GLY A 165 8.13 -12.72 -10.76
N THR A 166 6.80 -12.68 -10.60
CA THR A 166 6.04 -11.46 -10.29
C THR A 166 5.60 -11.43 -8.82
N GLY A 167 4.98 -10.33 -8.41
CA GLY A 167 4.51 -10.11 -7.04
C GLY A 167 3.24 -10.87 -6.66
N GLY A 168 2.69 -11.68 -7.56
CA GLY A 168 1.44 -12.39 -7.33
C GLY A 168 0.22 -11.47 -7.37
N VAL A 169 -0.85 -11.90 -6.71
CA VAL A 169 -2.13 -11.18 -6.61
C VAL A 169 -2.60 -11.13 -5.17
N LEU A 170 -3.35 -10.07 -4.82
CA LEU A 170 -4.01 -9.96 -3.53
C LEU A 170 -5.04 -11.08 -3.38
N LYS A 171 -4.93 -11.84 -2.28
CA LYS A 171 -5.85 -12.90 -1.93
C LYS A 171 -5.81 -13.10 -0.42
N GLU A 172 -6.91 -12.82 0.26
CA GLU A 172 -7.03 -13.05 1.70
C GLU A 172 -6.93 -14.54 2.03
N ARG A 173 -6.28 -14.89 3.15
CA ARG A 173 -6.00 -16.30 3.52
C ARG A 173 -7.26 -17.16 3.62
N ASP A 174 -8.35 -16.54 4.04
CA ASP A 174 -9.63 -17.22 4.29
C ASP A 174 -10.61 -17.15 3.11
N LEU A 175 -10.23 -16.51 2.00
CA LEU A 175 -11.14 -16.20 0.89
C LEU A 175 -11.79 -17.46 0.32
N ASP A 176 -11.00 -18.49 0.03
CA ASP A 176 -11.50 -19.74 -0.57
C ASP A 176 -12.47 -20.46 0.37
N ALA A 177 -12.16 -20.51 1.67
CA ALA A 177 -13.01 -21.14 2.67
C ALA A 177 -14.34 -20.40 2.84
N ARG A 178 -14.30 -19.06 2.94
CA ARG A 178 -15.52 -18.23 3.01
C ARG A 178 -16.37 -18.35 1.75
N ARG A 179 -15.73 -18.37 0.58
CA ARG A 179 -16.42 -18.57 -0.70
C ARG A 179 -17.12 -19.92 -0.76
N ALA A 180 -16.42 -21.01 -0.44
CA ALA A 180 -16.99 -22.36 -0.45
C ALA A 180 -18.17 -22.49 0.53
N ALA A 181 -18.04 -21.92 1.73
CA ALA A 181 -19.14 -21.88 2.71
C ALA A 181 -20.36 -21.11 2.17
N PHE A 182 -20.14 -19.94 1.56
CA PHE A 182 -21.23 -19.15 0.96
C PHE A 182 -21.89 -19.86 -0.23
N GLU A 183 -21.12 -20.54 -1.08
CA GLU A 183 -21.64 -21.30 -2.21
C GLU A 183 -22.41 -22.57 -1.79
N ALA A 184 -22.08 -23.16 -0.64
CA ALA A 184 -22.81 -24.30 -0.09
C ALA A 184 -24.14 -23.90 0.57
N ASP A 185 -24.29 -22.65 1.01
CA ASP A 185 -25.48 -22.16 1.72
C ASP A 185 -26.47 -21.48 0.76
N ALA A 186 -27.52 -22.22 0.38
CA ALA A 186 -28.58 -21.70 -0.48
C ALA A 186 -29.39 -20.56 0.18
N GLU A 187 -29.59 -20.60 1.49
CA GLU A 187 -30.37 -19.59 2.21
C GLU A 187 -29.59 -18.28 2.32
N ALA A 188 -28.30 -18.35 2.67
CA ALA A 188 -27.42 -17.18 2.70
C ALA A 188 -27.34 -16.48 1.34
N ARG A 189 -27.24 -17.25 0.24
CA ARG A 189 -27.26 -16.67 -1.12
C ARG A 189 -28.59 -16.01 -1.45
N ALA A 190 -29.71 -16.66 -1.16
CA ALA A 190 -31.03 -16.08 -1.42
C ALA A 190 -31.26 -14.79 -0.59
N ALA A 191 -30.83 -14.78 0.67
CA ALA A 191 -30.90 -13.62 1.55
C ALA A 191 -29.96 -12.49 1.10
N TRP A 192 -28.80 -12.81 0.54
CA TRP A 192 -27.90 -11.82 -0.05
C TRP A 192 -28.50 -11.20 -1.31
N TRP A 193 -28.99 -12.00 -2.26
CA TRP A 193 -29.60 -11.51 -3.49
C TRP A 193 -30.72 -10.51 -3.21
N ARG A 194 -31.65 -10.82 -2.29
CA ARG A 194 -32.75 -9.92 -1.92
C ARG A 194 -32.32 -8.60 -1.28
N ARG A 195 -31.10 -8.50 -0.77
CA ARG A 195 -30.54 -7.27 -0.17
C ARG A 195 -29.67 -6.48 -1.15
N ALA A 196 -29.07 -7.17 -2.13
CA ALA A 196 -28.13 -6.60 -3.07
C ALA A 196 -28.80 -6.01 -4.33
N THR A 197 -30.02 -6.43 -4.65
CA THR A 197 -30.91 -5.83 -5.66
C THR A 197 -32.00 -5.01 -5.00
#